data_AF-A0A955AVI6-F1
#
_entry.id   AF-A0A955AVI6-F1
#
_cell.length_a   1.000
_cell.length_b   1.000
_cell.length_c   1.000
_cell.angle_alpha   90.00
_cell.angle_beta   90.00
_cell.angle_gamma   90.00
#
_symmetry.space_group_name_H-M   'P 1'
#
loop_
_entity.id
_entity.type
_entity.pdbx_description
1 polymer ?
#
loop_
_entity_poly.entity_id
_entity_poly.type
_entity_poly.pdbx_seq_one_letter_code
_entity_poly.pdbx_strand_id
1 'polypeptide(L)'
;DEFQNYRRMPPGVIAYYDTLSNRVVMYEQSRLADVKPELALQQSLATIAHEGAHQILNNIGVQQRLSVWPMWLCEGLAEFFAPTSTDKRLKWKGAGQVNDLRMFELEQYIKGNTSPDNAGKMVEHTVLAGRLTSTGYATAWALTHYLAKNHRESFHEFVREISRTGPFEGGQLDARRGIVPEQLRAFQQHFGEDSAAIESRVVAHLKKLPYRDPFAEWPHFVALVAYPNGRKTERQADVFHSSSLAQQWQRDVLSRLDESVRGVAQSVIRPFPNRAAAEVFVAQWLNQR
;
A
#
# COMPACT_ATOMS: atom_id res chain seq x y z
N ASP A 1 -13.15 -24.59 -5.29
CA ASP A 1 -14.55 -24.94 -4.98
C ASP A 1 -14.79 -25.26 -3.51
N GLU A 2 -14.00 -26.14 -2.89
CA GLU A 2 -14.17 -26.50 -1.47
C GLU A 2 -14.13 -25.31 -0.49
N PHE A 3 -13.19 -24.37 -0.67
CA PHE A 3 -13.11 -23.14 0.15
C PHE A 3 -14.41 -22.33 0.11
N GLN A 4 -14.98 -22.15 -1.09
CA GLN A 4 -16.24 -21.42 -1.31
C GLN A 4 -17.46 -22.21 -0.83
N ASN A 5 -17.39 -23.55 -0.83
CA ASN A 5 -18.41 -24.44 -0.26
C ASN A 5 -18.40 -24.40 1.27
N TYR A 6 -17.23 -24.30 1.91
CA TYR A 6 -17.11 -24.16 3.37
C TYR A 6 -17.69 -22.81 3.83
N ARG A 7 -17.34 -21.72 3.16
CA ARG A 7 -17.93 -20.39 3.38
C ARG A 7 -17.83 -19.56 2.10
N ARG A 8 -18.94 -19.03 1.61
CA ARG A 8 -18.92 -18.11 0.46
C ARG A 8 -18.18 -16.84 0.82
N MET A 9 -17.07 -16.60 0.14
CA MET A 9 -16.22 -15.43 0.29
C MET A 9 -16.17 -14.64 -1.03
N PRO A 10 -15.96 -13.31 -0.99
CA PRO A 10 -15.79 -12.52 -2.20
C PRO A 10 -14.70 -13.10 -3.14
N PRO A 11 -14.84 -12.93 -4.47
CA PRO A 11 -13.82 -13.34 -5.42
C PRO A 11 -12.45 -12.74 -5.07
N GLY A 12 -11.39 -13.56 -5.12
CA GLY A 12 -10.02 -13.12 -4.85
C GLY A 12 -9.56 -13.24 -3.39
N VAL A 13 -10.46 -13.55 -2.44
CA VAL A 13 -10.06 -13.90 -1.07
C VAL A 13 -9.37 -15.27 -1.08
N ILE A 14 -8.12 -15.31 -0.64
CA ILE A 14 -7.28 -16.53 -0.61
C ILE A 14 -7.14 -17.12 0.81
N ALA A 15 -7.35 -16.30 1.84
CA ALA A 15 -7.49 -16.73 3.22
C ALA A 15 -8.35 -15.74 4.01
N TYR A 16 -8.82 -16.16 5.19
CA TYR A 16 -9.40 -15.27 6.19
C TYR A 16 -9.28 -15.86 7.60
N TYR A 17 -9.21 -14.98 8.59
CA TYR A 17 -9.39 -15.30 10.00
C TYR A 17 -10.87 -15.20 10.41
N ASP A 18 -11.39 -16.26 11.03
CA ASP A 18 -12.73 -16.30 11.60
C ASP A 18 -12.70 -15.94 13.09
N THR A 19 -13.20 -14.75 13.41
CA THR A 19 -13.24 -14.20 14.78
C THR A 19 -14.15 -14.98 15.73
N LEU A 20 -15.10 -15.78 15.23
CA LEU A 20 -15.96 -16.62 16.08
C LEU A 20 -15.27 -17.94 16.40
N SER A 21 -14.82 -18.67 15.37
CA SER A 21 -14.24 -20.00 15.56
C SER A 21 -12.76 -20.00 15.93
N ASN A 22 -12.10 -18.84 15.88
CA ASN A 22 -10.66 -18.67 16.07
C ASN A 22 -9.80 -19.45 15.07
N ARG A 23 -10.30 -19.66 13.85
CA ARG A 23 -9.62 -20.44 12.82
C ARG A 23 -9.17 -19.55 11.69
N VAL A 24 -7.98 -19.83 11.18
CA VAL A 24 -7.54 -19.30 9.87
C VAL A 24 -7.92 -20.34 8.83
N VAL A 25 -8.63 -19.91 7.78
CA VAL A 25 -9.03 -20.76 6.66
C VAL A 25 -8.36 -20.24 5.41
N MET A 26 -7.70 -21.11 4.66
CA MET A 26 -6.98 -20.79 3.42
C MET A 26 -7.10 -21.94 2.43
N TYR A 27 -6.79 -21.71 1.16
CA TYR A 27 -6.65 -22.79 0.17
C TYR A 27 -5.38 -22.61 -0.66
N GLU A 28 -4.81 -23.74 -1.08
CA GLU A 28 -3.45 -23.84 -1.61
C GLU A 28 -3.31 -23.32 -3.05
N GLN A 29 -4.38 -23.35 -3.85
CA GLN A 29 -4.29 -23.08 -5.28
C GLN A 29 -4.54 -21.61 -5.64
N SER A 30 -3.48 -20.84 -5.82
CA SER A 30 -3.53 -19.59 -6.57
C SER A 30 -3.31 -19.88 -8.06
N ARG A 31 -4.09 -19.26 -8.97
CA ARG A 31 -3.78 -19.26 -10.43
C ARG A 31 -2.38 -18.71 -10.72
N LEU A 32 -1.84 -17.93 -9.78
CA LEU A 32 -0.48 -17.42 -9.84
C LEU A 32 0.56 -18.53 -9.67
N ALA A 33 0.22 -19.65 -9.02
CA ALA A 33 1.13 -20.79 -8.85
C ALA A 33 1.43 -21.48 -10.19
N ASP A 34 0.45 -21.52 -11.10
CA ASP A 34 0.63 -22.10 -12.45
C ASP A 34 1.56 -21.26 -13.33
N VAL A 35 1.63 -19.95 -13.06
CA VAL A 35 2.40 -18.99 -13.86
C VAL A 35 3.74 -18.65 -13.20
N LYS A 36 3.77 -18.53 -11.86
CA LYS A 36 4.89 -18.08 -11.03
C LYS A 36 4.84 -18.71 -9.62
N PRO A 37 5.29 -19.96 -9.45
CA PRO A 37 5.24 -20.69 -8.18
C PRO A 37 5.88 -19.96 -6.99
N GLU A 38 7.04 -19.33 -7.20
CA GLU A 38 7.77 -18.65 -6.13
C GLU A 38 6.97 -17.46 -5.60
N LEU A 39 6.35 -16.68 -6.48
CA LEU A 39 5.54 -15.54 -6.09
C LEU A 39 4.27 -15.98 -5.36
N ALA A 40 3.62 -17.03 -5.84
CA ALA A 40 2.45 -17.59 -5.17
C ALA A 40 2.79 -18.04 -3.74
N LEU A 41 3.97 -18.64 -3.54
CA LEU A 41 4.46 -19.02 -2.22
C LEU A 41 4.73 -17.80 -1.33
N GLN A 42 5.38 -16.75 -1.87
CA GLN A 42 5.63 -15.50 -1.13
C GLN A 42 4.33 -14.85 -0.64
N GLN A 43 3.34 -14.75 -1.53
CA GLN A 43 2.02 -14.22 -1.18
C GLN A 43 1.31 -15.10 -0.15
N SER A 44 1.33 -16.42 -0.32
CA SER A 44 0.70 -17.35 0.63
C SER A 44 1.27 -17.20 2.04
N LEU A 45 2.60 -17.09 2.17
CA LEU A 45 3.24 -16.90 3.47
C LEU A 45 2.95 -15.54 4.08
N ALA A 46 2.93 -14.48 3.28
CA ALA A 46 2.51 -13.14 3.74
C ALA A 46 1.07 -13.17 4.23
N THR A 47 0.17 -13.86 3.53
CA THR A 47 -1.22 -14.08 3.95
C THR A 47 -1.31 -14.88 5.24
N ILE A 48 -0.57 -15.98 5.39
CA ILE A 48 -0.54 -16.76 6.64
C ILE A 48 -0.09 -15.87 7.82
N ALA A 49 0.96 -15.07 7.62
CA ALA A 49 1.45 -14.16 8.64
C ALA A 49 0.41 -13.08 8.99
N HIS A 50 -0.28 -12.53 7.98
CA HIS A 50 -1.35 -11.54 8.15
C HIS A 50 -2.52 -12.09 8.97
N GLU A 51 -3.06 -13.25 8.59
CA GLU A 51 -4.17 -13.87 9.33
C GLU A 51 -3.73 -14.33 10.73
N GLY A 52 -2.48 -14.76 10.88
CA GLY A 52 -1.88 -15.05 12.18
C GLY A 52 -1.80 -13.82 13.09
N ALA A 53 -1.52 -12.64 12.54
CA ALA A 53 -1.52 -11.40 13.30
C ALA A 53 -2.93 -11.06 13.82
N HIS A 54 -3.96 -11.18 12.98
CA HIS A 54 -5.36 -11.05 13.41
C HIS A 54 -5.70 -12.02 14.54
N GLN A 55 -5.30 -13.29 14.41
CA GLN A 55 -5.55 -14.31 15.42
C GLN A 55 -4.87 -13.96 16.76
N ILE A 56 -3.61 -13.52 16.74
CA ILE A 56 -2.89 -13.13 17.95
C ILE A 56 -3.56 -11.91 18.60
N LEU A 57 -3.84 -10.85 17.84
CA LEU A 57 -4.44 -9.61 18.33
C LEU A 57 -5.80 -9.87 19.01
N ASN A 58 -6.60 -10.79 18.46
CA ASN A 58 -7.85 -11.22 19.09
C ASN A 58 -7.62 -12.05 20.36
N ASN A 59 -6.66 -12.99 20.35
CA ASN A 59 -6.42 -13.87 21.49
C ASN A 59 -5.81 -13.15 22.70
N ILE A 60 -5.04 -12.08 22.48
CA ILE A 60 -4.47 -11.26 23.57
C ILE A 60 -5.41 -10.13 24.02
N GLY A 61 -6.61 -10.04 23.42
CA GLY A 61 -7.61 -9.04 23.79
C GLY A 61 -7.33 -7.61 23.31
N VAL A 62 -6.36 -7.42 22.40
CA VAL A 62 -6.17 -6.10 21.77
C VAL A 62 -7.38 -5.80 20.89
N GLN A 63 -7.78 -6.74 20.03
CA GLN A 63 -9.01 -6.67 19.25
C GLN A 63 -10.08 -7.52 19.93
N GLN A 64 -11.14 -6.89 20.46
CA GLN A 64 -12.23 -7.66 21.06
C GLN A 64 -13.05 -8.35 19.97
N ARG A 65 -13.42 -9.61 20.18
CA ARG A 65 -14.24 -10.35 19.21
C ARG A 65 -15.57 -9.64 18.99
N LEU A 66 -15.99 -9.60 17.72
CA LEU A 66 -17.24 -8.98 17.27
C LEU A 66 -17.32 -7.46 17.43
N SER A 67 -16.25 -6.80 17.89
CA SER A 67 -16.16 -5.33 17.85
C SER A 67 -15.90 -4.84 16.42
N VAL A 68 -16.41 -3.65 16.10
CA VAL A 68 -16.26 -3.02 14.78
C VAL A 68 -15.11 -2.03 14.83
N TRP A 69 -13.92 -2.51 14.46
CA TRP A 69 -12.71 -1.69 14.42
C TRP A 69 -12.65 -0.83 13.16
N PRO A 70 -11.94 0.32 13.21
CA PRO A 70 -11.52 1.01 12.00
C PRO A 70 -10.76 0.04 11.09
N MET A 71 -11.23 -0.12 9.84
CA MET A 71 -10.66 -1.10 8.91
C MET A 71 -9.17 -0.84 8.67
N TRP A 72 -8.80 0.43 8.53
CA TRP A 72 -7.40 0.82 8.35
C TRP A 72 -6.52 0.43 9.55
N LEU A 73 -7.03 0.52 10.77
CA LEU A 73 -6.26 0.18 11.97
C LEU A 73 -6.15 -1.34 12.10
N CYS A 74 -7.26 -2.05 11.93
CA CYS A 74 -7.31 -3.51 12.01
C CYS A 74 -6.33 -4.15 11.01
N GLU A 75 -6.48 -3.80 9.74
CA GLU A 75 -5.67 -4.37 8.66
C GLU A 75 -4.25 -3.80 8.66
N GLY A 76 -4.10 -2.50 8.97
CA GLY A 76 -2.79 -1.88 9.08
C GLY A 76 -1.94 -2.48 10.21
N LEU A 77 -2.54 -2.87 11.34
CA LEU A 77 -1.83 -3.59 12.40
C LEU A 77 -1.42 -5.00 11.95
N ALA A 78 -2.31 -5.73 11.27
CA ALA A 78 -1.96 -7.05 10.73
C ALA A 78 -0.77 -6.96 9.76
N GLU A 79 -0.80 -6.03 8.81
CA GLU A 79 0.30 -5.77 7.88
C GLU A 79 1.59 -5.29 8.58
N PHE A 80 1.47 -4.54 9.69
CA PHE A 80 2.60 -4.06 10.49
C PHE A 80 3.30 -5.19 11.25
N PHE A 81 2.55 -6.21 11.69
CA PHE A 81 3.09 -7.38 12.41
C PHE A 81 3.50 -8.53 11.48
N ALA A 82 3.04 -8.55 10.23
CA ALA A 82 3.26 -9.63 9.28
C ALA A 82 4.29 -9.40 8.15
N PRO A 83 5.29 -8.49 8.24
CA PRO A 83 6.20 -8.30 7.11
C PRO A 83 7.10 -9.52 6.92
N THR A 84 7.18 -10.00 5.68
CA THR A 84 8.02 -11.14 5.27
C THR A 84 9.10 -10.70 4.29
N SER A 85 10.24 -11.41 4.28
CA SER A 85 11.29 -11.19 3.29
C SER A 85 10.84 -11.69 1.92
N THR A 86 11.30 -11.00 0.88
CA THR A 86 11.02 -11.32 -0.52
C THR A 86 12.18 -12.07 -1.20
N ASP A 87 13.18 -12.50 -0.44
CA ASP A 87 14.26 -13.33 -0.95
C ASP A 87 13.94 -14.83 -0.90
N LYS A 88 14.85 -15.64 -1.45
CA LYS A 88 14.71 -17.10 -1.52
C LYS A 88 14.54 -17.76 -0.15
N ARG A 89 14.93 -17.10 0.95
CA ARG A 89 14.76 -17.56 2.31
C ARG A 89 13.66 -16.72 2.95
N LEU A 90 12.44 -16.92 2.47
CA LEU A 90 11.21 -16.37 3.03
C LEU A 90 11.19 -16.49 4.56
N LYS A 91 11.31 -15.34 5.23
CA LYS A 91 11.43 -15.21 6.68
C LYS A 91 10.56 -14.07 7.16
N TRP A 92 10.04 -14.20 8.38
CA TRP A 92 9.45 -13.05 9.06
C TRP A 92 10.53 -12.00 9.34
N LYS A 93 10.28 -10.74 8.95
CA LYS A 93 11.23 -9.64 9.15
C LYS A 93 11.21 -9.11 10.58
N GLY A 94 10.11 -9.30 11.29
CA GLY A 94 9.88 -8.74 12.62
C GLY A 94 8.83 -7.63 12.60
N ALA A 95 8.18 -7.41 13.75
CA ALA A 95 7.16 -6.39 13.91
C ALA A 95 7.65 -4.98 13.55
N GLY A 96 6.87 -4.25 12.77
CA GLY A 96 7.17 -2.88 12.37
C GLY A 96 8.40 -2.73 11.47
N GLN A 97 8.80 -3.81 10.79
CA GLN A 97 9.70 -3.74 9.65
C GLN A 97 8.91 -3.39 8.37
N VAL A 98 9.65 -2.99 7.33
CA VAL A 98 9.06 -2.64 6.03
C VAL A 98 8.34 -3.84 5.43
N ASN A 99 7.10 -3.65 5.00
CA ASN A 99 6.37 -4.64 4.21
C ASN A 99 6.60 -4.34 2.72
N ASP A 100 7.50 -5.10 2.10
CA ASP A 100 7.96 -4.83 0.74
C ASP A 100 6.84 -5.02 -0.30
N LEU A 101 5.87 -5.93 -0.06
CA LEU A 101 4.72 -6.12 -0.93
C LEU A 101 3.79 -4.89 -0.90
N ARG A 102 3.56 -4.31 0.28
CA ARG A 102 2.75 -3.07 0.41
C ARG A 102 3.48 -1.85 -0.12
N MET A 103 4.81 -1.76 0.07
CA MET A 103 5.62 -0.72 -0.57
C MET A 103 5.55 -0.80 -2.09
N PHE A 104 5.57 -2.02 -2.65
CA PHE A 104 5.41 -2.24 -4.09
C PHE A 104 4.05 -1.76 -4.59
N GLU A 105 2.96 -2.11 -3.90
CA GLU A 105 1.61 -1.62 -4.24
C GLU A 105 1.48 -0.08 -4.14
N LEU A 106 2.23 0.55 -3.24
CA LEU A 106 2.26 2.00 -3.06
C LEU A 106 3.23 2.72 -3.98
N GLU A 107 4.06 2.03 -4.77
CA GLU A 107 5.13 2.67 -5.54
C GLU A 107 4.58 3.78 -6.44
N GLN A 108 3.47 3.51 -7.13
CA GLN A 108 2.81 4.47 -8.00
C GLN A 108 2.22 5.64 -7.23
N TYR A 109 1.65 5.37 -6.06
CA TYR A 109 1.10 6.40 -5.21
C TYR A 109 2.21 7.36 -4.72
N ILE A 110 3.35 6.81 -4.28
CA ILE A 110 4.51 7.58 -3.82
C ILE A 110 5.14 8.41 -4.95
N LYS A 111 5.09 7.92 -6.20
CA LYS A 111 5.64 8.57 -7.39
C LYS A 111 4.68 9.57 -8.05
N GLY A 112 3.37 9.30 -8.01
CA GLY A 112 2.36 10.00 -8.81
C GLY A 112 1.53 11.06 -8.07
N ASN A 113 1.44 11.02 -6.73
CA ASN A 113 0.49 11.87 -5.99
C ASN A 113 1.02 13.27 -5.67
N THR A 114 1.41 14.03 -6.70
CA THR A 114 1.91 15.42 -6.53
C THR A 114 0.92 16.49 -6.98
N SER A 115 -0.32 16.14 -7.34
CA SER A 115 -1.34 17.15 -7.66
C SER A 115 -1.93 17.73 -6.37
N PRO A 116 -2.00 19.07 -6.21
CA PRO A 116 -2.66 19.71 -5.07
C PRO A 116 -4.10 19.22 -4.87
N ASP A 117 -4.82 18.91 -5.95
CA ASP A 117 -6.21 18.44 -5.91
C ASP A 117 -6.38 17.07 -5.23
N ASN A 118 -5.31 16.32 -5.03
CA ASN A 118 -5.33 15.01 -4.39
C ASN A 118 -4.75 15.00 -2.97
N ALA A 119 -4.32 16.15 -2.46
CA ALA A 119 -3.71 16.24 -1.15
C ALA A 119 -4.70 15.83 -0.05
N GLY A 120 -4.29 14.88 0.80
CA GLY A 120 -5.07 14.40 1.94
C GLY A 120 -6.10 13.31 1.62
N LYS A 121 -6.41 13.09 0.34
CA LYS A 121 -7.41 12.09 -0.08
C LYS A 121 -7.02 10.67 0.31
N MET A 122 -5.73 10.33 0.35
CA MET A 122 -5.32 8.98 0.74
C MET A 122 -5.60 8.74 2.22
N VAL A 123 -5.26 9.71 3.07
CA VAL A 123 -5.54 9.61 4.52
C VAL A 123 -7.05 9.53 4.73
N GLU A 124 -7.82 10.43 4.13
CA GLU A 124 -9.28 10.46 4.28
C GLU A 124 -9.94 9.17 3.78
N HIS A 125 -9.64 8.74 2.55
CA HIS A 125 -10.22 7.51 2.00
C HIS A 125 -9.83 6.28 2.82
N THR A 126 -8.59 6.21 3.30
CA THR A 126 -8.12 5.09 4.12
C THR A 126 -8.83 5.07 5.48
N VAL A 127 -8.89 6.22 6.16
CA VAL A 127 -9.50 6.33 7.49
C VAL A 127 -11.02 6.15 7.46
N LEU A 128 -11.68 6.64 6.41
CA LEU A 128 -13.12 6.53 6.26
C LEU A 128 -13.58 5.16 5.75
N ALA A 129 -12.69 4.35 5.18
CA ALA A 129 -13.08 3.14 4.45
C ALA A 129 -13.86 2.14 5.32
N GLY A 130 -15.09 1.82 4.92
CA GLY A 130 -15.84 0.70 5.48
C GLY A 130 -15.37 -0.67 4.99
N ARG A 131 -14.64 -0.70 3.86
CA ARG A 131 -13.99 -1.88 3.27
C ARG A 131 -12.73 -1.46 2.51
N LEU A 132 -11.69 -2.28 2.55
CA LEU A 132 -10.43 -2.00 1.85
C LEU A 132 -10.38 -2.68 0.46
N THR A 133 -9.84 -1.96 -0.51
CA THR A 133 -9.31 -2.52 -1.77
C THR A 133 -7.85 -2.96 -1.55
N SER A 134 -7.19 -3.60 -2.52
CA SER A 134 -5.75 -3.95 -2.41
C SER A 134 -4.91 -2.72 -2.05
N THR A 135 -5.12 -1.59 -2.73
CA THR A 135 -4.46 -0.32 -2.41
C THR A 135 -4.83 0.19 -1.02
N GLY A 136 -6.06 -0.06 -0.56
CA GLY A 136 -6.50 0.27 0.80
C GLY A 136 -5.72 -0.47 1.90
N TYR A 137 -5.38 -1.74 1.70
CA TYR A 137 -4.48 -2.47 2.62
C TYR A 137 -3.10 -1.83 2.67
N ALA A 138 -2.57 -1.45 1.50
CA ALA A 138 -1.25 -0.82 1.41
C ALA A 138 -1.24 0.55 2.10
N THR A 139 -2.25 1.39 1.87
CA THR A 139 -2.36 2.71 2.52
C THR A 139 -2.62 2.59 4.02
N ALA A 140 -3.41 1.61 4.46
CA ALA A 140 -3.61 1.28 5.87
C ALA A 140 -2.29 0.90 6.56
N TRP A 141 -1.49 0.02 5.93
CA TRP A 141 -0.15 -0.30 6.42
C TRP A 141 0.75 0.93 6.49
N ALA A 142 0.79 1.76 5.43
CA ALA A 142 1.62 2.96 5.40
C ALA A 142 1.26 3.94 6.52
N LEU A 143 -0.03 4.17 6.73
CA LEU A 143 -0.53 5.06 7.78
C LEU A 143 -0.20 4.50 9.16
N THR A 144 -0.50 3.23 9.42
CA THR A 144 -0.14 2.55 10.70
C THR A 144 1.37 2.56 10.94
N HIS A 145 2.18 2.26 9.93
CA HIS A 145 3.63 2.24 10.07
C HIS A 145 4.18 3.64 10.35
N TYR A 146 3.68 4.68 9.69
CA TYR A 146 4.09 6.06 9.98
C TYR A 146 3.69 6.47 11.40
N LEU A 147 2.42 6.28 11.79
CA LEU A 147 1.93 6.68 13.11
C LEU A 147 2.66 5.92 14.22
N ALA A 148 2.86 4.61 14.08
CA ALA A 148 3.57 3.80 15.08
C ALA A 148 5.04 4.20 15.25
N LYS A 149 5.71 4.69 14.20
CA LYS A 149 7.13 5.07 14.24
C LYS A 149 7.36 6.54 14.58
N ASN A 150 6.44 7.44 14.23
CA ASN A 150 6.62 8.88 14.31
C ASN A 150 5.71 9.56 15.35
N HIS A 151 4.59 8.92 15.71
CA HIS A 151 3.58 9.41 16.65
C HIS A 151 3.26 8.35 17.71
N ARG A 152 4.30 7.68 18.22
CA ARG A 152 4.18 6.44 19.00
C ARG A 152 3.26 6.55 20.21
N GLU A 153 3.32 7.67 20.94
CA GLU A 153 2.48 7.90 22.12
C GLU A 153 1.00 8.03 21.73
N SER A 154 0.67 8.99 20.85
CA SER A 154 -0.69 9.19 20.33
C SER A 154 -1.24 7.94 19.64
N PHE A 155 -0.40 7.21 18.89
CA PHE A 155 -0.81 5.96 18.25
C PHE A 155 -1.16 4.89 19.29
N HIS A 156 -0.35 4.75 20.34
CA HIS A 156 -0.62 3.79 21.41
C HIS A 156 -1.86 4.17 22.22
N GLU A 157 -2.09 5.45 22.47
CA GLU A 157 -3.31 5.95 23.11
C GLU A 157 -4.53 5.65 22.26
N PHE A 158 -4.47 5.93 20.96
CA PHE A 158 -5.54 5.61 20.02
C PHE A 158 -5.84 4.11 19.99
N VAL A 159 -4.82 3.24 19.86
CA VAL A 159 -5.03 1.78 19.89
C VAL A 159 -5.66 1.33 21.21
N ARG A 160 -5.25 1.91 22.35
CA ARG A 160 -5.81 1.59 23.67
C ARG A 160 -7.26 2.07 23.81
N GLU A 161 -7.62 3.19 23.21
CA GLU A 161 -8.99 3.67 23.17
C GLU A 161 -9.87 2.71 22.37
N ILE A 162 -9.45 2.38 21.14
CA ILE A 162 -10.17 1.45 20.26
C ILE A 162 -10.23 0.03 20.86
N SER A 163 -9.22 -0.39 21.65
CA SER A 163 -9.26 -1.70 22.33
C SER A 163 -10.34 -1.85 23.40
N ARG A 164 -10.99 -0.74 23.79
CA ARG A 164 -12.13 -0.74 24.70
C ARG A 164 -13.47 -0.94 23.98
N THR A 165 -13.50 -0.87 22.64
CA THR A 165 -14.71 -1.11 21.86
C THR A 165 -15.21 -2.54 22.10
N GLY A 166 -16.39 -2.66 22.68
CA GLY A 166 -17.02 -3.92 23.03
C GLY A 166 -17.58 -4.69 21.82
N PRO A 167 -18.05 -5.94 22.04
CA PRO A 167 -18.76 -6.71 21.04
C PRO A 167 -19.96 -5.94 20.47
N PHE A 168 -20.08 -5.88 19.14
CA PHE A 168 -21.11 -5.14 18.40
C PHE A 168 -21.09 -3.62 18.60
N GLU A 169 -20.05 -3.06 19.21
CA GLU A 169 -19.80 -1.63 19.29
C GLU A 169 -18.82 -1.18 18.20
N GLY A 170 -18.78 0.14 17.94
CA GLY A 170 -17.85 0.77 17.00
C GLY A 170 -18.54 1.71 16.02
N GLY A 171 -17.82 2.10 14.97
CA GLY A 171 -18.35 3.03 13.97
C GLY A 171 -19.42 2.40 13.07
N GLN A 172 -20.43 3.18 12.68
CA GLN A 172 -21.54 2.70 11.86
C GLN A 172 -21.24 2.86 10.37
N LEU A 173 -21.38 1.77 9.62
CA LEU A 173 -21.20 1.80 8.16
C LEU A 173 -22.35 2.56 7.50
N ASP A 174 -22.04 3.69 6.85
CA ASP A 174 -22.92 4.27 5.84
C ASP A 174 -22.87 3.38 4.60
N ALA A 175 -23.85 2.48 4.47
CA ALA A 175 -23.92 1.52 3.37
C ALA A 175 -24.04 2.18 1.99
N ARG A 176 -24.56 3.41 1.88
CA ARG A 176 -24.69 4.12 0.60
C ARG A 176 -23.34 4.64 0.11
N ARG A 177 -22.52 5.12 1.04
CA ARG A 177 -21.22 5.72 0.74
C ARG A 177 -20.05 4.76 0.91
N GLY A 178 -20.25 3.63 1.59
CA GLY A 178 -19.20 2.65 1.89
C GLY A 178 -18.17 3.17 2.89
N ILE A 179 -18.55 4.14 3.74
CA ILE A 179 -17.65 4.81 4.68
C ILE A 179 -18.18 4.77 6.12
N VAL A 180 -17.30 5.06 7.07
CA VAL A 180 -17.62 5.19 8.50
C VAL A 180 -17.17 6.58 8.98
N PRO A 181 -18.03 7.61 8.89
CA PRO A 181 -17.66 9.01 9.13
C PRO A 181 -17.07 9.28 10.53
N GLU A 182 -17.52 8.53 11.54
CA GLU A 182 -17.05 8.67 12.92
C GLU A 182 -15.55 8.38 13.06
N GLN A 183 -15.00 7.52 12.19
CA GLN A 183 -13.58 7.16 12.22
C GLN A 183 -12.67 8.34 11.90
N LEU A 184 -13.08 9.22 10.99
CA LEU A 184 -12.29 10.42 10.67
C LEU A 184 -12.24 11.38 11.85
N ARG A 185 -13.37 11.58 12.54
CA ARG A 185 -13.41 12.45 13.72
C ARG A 185 -12.49 11.92 14.83
N ALA A 186 -12.58 10.62 15.14
CA ALA A 186 -11.73 9.99 16.15
C ALA A 186 -10.24 10.05 15.74
N PHE A 187 -9.93 9.84 14.46
CA PHE A 187 -8.58 9.99 13.93
C PHE A 187 -8.03 11.41 14.12
N GLN A 188 -8.82 12.42 13.74
CA GLN A 188 -8.40 13.82 13.80
C GLN A 188 -8.16 14.30 15.24
N GLN A 189 -8.92 13.79 16.21
CA GLN A 189 -8.71 14.08 17.63
C GLN A 189 -7.33 13.65 18.15
N HIS A 190 -6.78 12.55 17.60
CA HIS A 190 -5.49 12.01 18.03
C HIS A 190 -4.30 12.48 17.18
N PHE A 191 -4.51 12.69 15.88
CA PHE A 191 -3.42 12.91 14.92
C PHE A 191 -3.47 14.27 14.20
N GLY A 192 -4.51 15.07 14.43
CA GLY A 192 -4.73 16.38 13.84
C GLY A 192 -5.67 16.39 12.63
N GLU A 193 -6.19 17.57 12.29
CA GLU A 193 -7.21 17.76 11.25
C GLU A 193 -6.66 17.85 9.82
N ASP A 194 -5.37 18.17 9.66
CA ASP A 194 -4.76 18.41 8.34
C ASP A 194 -4.31 17.10 7.66
N SER A 195 -5.27 16.44 7.00
CA SER A 195 -5.06 15.22 6.21
C SER A 195 -3.95 15.38 5.17
N ALA A 196 -3.84 16.55 4.53
CA ALA A 196 -2.85 16.82 3.48
C ALA A 196 -1.43 16.87 4.05
N ALA A 197 -1.24 17.51 5.20
CA ALA A 197 0.04 17.54 5.87
C ALA A 197 0.43 16.16 6.44
N ILE A 198 -0.53 15.39 6.97
CA ILE A 198 -0.29 14.01 7.40
C ILE A 198 0.15 13.16 6.22
N GLU A 199 -0.58 13.20 5.11
CA GLU A 199 -0.27 12.46 3.89
C GLU A 199 1.13 12.78 3.37
N SER A 200 1.48 14.07 3.30
CA SER A 200 2.82 14.52 2.89
C SER A 200 3.92 13.94 3.78
N ARG A 201 3.69 13.89 5.09
CA ARG A 201 4.63 13.27 6.04
C ARG A 201 4.69 11.75 5.93
N VAL A 202 3.57 11.08 5.66
CA VAL A 202 3.54 9.63 5.37
C VAL A 202 4.37 9.35 4.12
N VAL A 203 4.16 10.06 3.02
CA VAL A 203 4.94 9.88 1.78
C VAL A 203 6.43 10.14 2.02
N ALA A 204 6.77 11.20 2.74
CA ALA A 204 8.16 11.50 3.10
C ALA A 204 8.80 10.44 3.98
N HIS A 205 8.02 9.81 4.87
CA HIS A 205 8.44 8.68 5.70
C HIS A 205 8.69 7.44 4.85
N LEU A 206 7.75 7.06 3.98
CA LEU A 206 7.88 5.89 3.10
C LEU A 206 9.12 5.98 2.19
N LYS A 207 9.41 7.17 1.65
CA LYS A 207 10.61 7.41 0.81
C LYS A 207 11.94 7.17 1.54
N LYS A 208 11.95 7.15 2.88
CA LYS A 208 13.15 6.88 3.69
C LYS A 208 13.29 5.41 4.10
N LEU A 209 12.24 4.60 3.91
CA LEU A 209 12.27 3.21 4.33
C LEU A 209 13.21 2.39 3.42
N PRO A 210 13.95 1.42 3.96
CA PRO A 210 14.76 0.50 3.17
C PRO A 210 13.83 -0.49 2.44
N TYR A 211 13.29 -0.05 1.32
CA TYR A 211 12.42 -0.83 0.45
C TYR A 211 13.25 -1.74 -0.46
N ARG A 212 12.90 -3.03 -0.50
CA ARG A 212 13.42 -3.98 -1.47
C ARG A 212 12.32 -4.38 -2.42
N ASP A 213 12.47 -4.01 -3.69
CA ASP A 213 11.51 -4.42 -4.72
C ASP A 213 11.40 -5.96 -4.79
N PRO A 214 10.22 -6.54 -4.49
CA PRO A 214 10.00 -7.99 -4.57
C PRO A 214 10.31 -8.56 -5.96
N PHE A 215 10.26 -7.71 -6.98
CA PHE A 215 10.42 -8.04 -8.38
C PHE A 215 11.66 -7.42 -9.01
N ALA A 216 12.65 -6.98 -8.23
CA ALA A 216 13.85 -6.31 -8.73
C ALA A 216 14.53 -7.03 -9.91
N GLU A 217 14.54 -8.36 -9.92
CA GLU A 217 15.17 -9.20 -10.95
C GLU A 217 14.32 -9.39 -12.22
N TRP A 218 13.08 -8.89 -12.24
CA TRP A 218 12.14 -9.05 -13.35
C TRP A 218 12.17 -7.85 -14.30
N PRO A 219 11.66 -7.99 -15.54
CA PRO A 219 11.64 -6.89 -16.49
C PRO A 219 10.99 -5.61 -15.94
N HIS A 220 11.68 -4.50 -16.11
CA HIS A 220 11.23 -3.16 -15.73
C HIS A 220 11.17 -2.26 -16.97
N PHE A 221 10.38 -1.20 -16.88
CA PHE A 221 10.15 -0.23 -17.94
C PHE A 221 10.63 1.14 -17.46
N VAL A 222 11.41 1.83 -18.28
CA VAL A 222 11.80 3.21 -18.03
C VAL A 222 10.93 4.11 -18.89
N ALA A 223 10.21 5.03 -18.27
CA ALA A 223 9.55 6.13 -18.98
C ALA A 223 10.46 7.36 -18.97
N LEU A 224 10.64 7.97 -20.14
CA LEU A 224 11.44 9.17 -20.34
C LEU A 224 10.54 10.25 -20.93
N VAL A 225 10.69 11.48 -20.43
CA VAL A 225 10.06 12.68 -20.98
C VAL A 225 11.11 13.80 -21.02
N ALA A 226 11.36 14.36 -22.20
CA ALA A 226 12.25 15.49 -22.40
C ALA A 226 11.50 16.61 -23.13
N TYR A 227 11.60 17.84 -22.63
CA TYR A 227 10.89 18.99 -23.21
C TYR A 227 11.72 20.26 -23.12
N PRO A 228 11.52 21.22 -24.02
CA PRO A 228 12.19 22.52 -23.94
C PRO A 228 11.68 23.31 -22.73
N ASN A 229 12.61 23.82 -21.93
CA ASN A 229 12.35 24.79 -20.86
C ASN A 229 13.29 25.99 -21.06
N GLY A 230 12.81 27.00 -21.77
CA GLY A 230 13.63 28.14 -22.21
C GLY A 230 14.78 27.71 -23.11
N ARG A 231 16.03 27.98 -22.70
CA ARG A 231 17.24 27.59 -23.45
C ARG A 231 17.76 26.19 -23.10
N LYS A 232 17.16 25.51 -22.13
CA LYS A 232 17.60 24.20 -21.65
C LYS A 232 16.57 23.14 -22.03
N THR A 233 17.04 21.89 -22.13
CA THR A 233 16.13 20.73 -22.19
C THR A 233 15.95 20.22 -20.79
N GLU A 234 14.71 20.16 -20.33
CA GLU A 234 14.38 19.49 -19.08
C GLU A 234 14.12 18.02 -19.34
N ARG A 235 14.58 17.17 -18.43
CA ARG A 235 14.55 15.72 -18.54
C ARG A 235 13.94 15.14 -17.28
N GLN A 236 12.90 14.34 -17.46
CA GLN A 236 12.27 13.56 -16.41
C GLN A 236 12.29 12.09 -16.80
N ALA A 237 12.62 11.22 -15.84
CA ALA A 237 12.66 9.78 -16.06
C ALA A 237 12.37 9.03 -14.77
N ASP A 238 11.71 7.88 -14.89
CA ASP A 238 11.42 7.00 -13.76
C ASP A 238 11.30 5.53 -14.22
N VAL A 239 11.40 4.60 -13.28
CA VAL A 239 11.40 3.15 -13.45
C VAL A 239 10.08 2.55 -12.96
N PHE A 240 9.52 1.61 -13.72
CA PHE A 240 8.21 0.99 -13.46
C PHE A 240 8.29 -0.52 -13.65
N HIS A 241 7.58 -1.28 -12.80
CA HIS A 241 7.46 -2.73 -12.95
C HIS A 241 6.42 -3.16 -14.00
N SER A 242 5.76 -2.20 -14.68
CA SER A 242 4.79 -2.47 -15.75
C SER A 242 4.81 -1.38 -16.82
N SER A 243 4.54 -1.77 -18.06
CA SER A 243 4.41 -0.83 -19.17
C SER A 243 3.18 0.07 -19.04
N SER A 244 2.08 -0.41 -18.45
CA SER A 244 0.86 0.41 -18.30
C SER A 244 1.09 1.55 -17.31
N LEU A 245 1.87 1.30 -16.26
CA LEU A 245 2.25 2.30 -15.26
C LEU A 245 3.21 3.34 -15.84
N ALA A 246 4.21 2.90 -16.61
CA ALA A 246 5.10 3.80 -17.35
C ALA A 246 4.32 4.75 -18.28
N GLN A 247 3.29 4.23 -18.97
CA GLN A 247 2.42 5.05 -19.83
C GLN A 247 1.55 6.02 -19.03
N GLN A 248 1.04 5.61 -17.87
CA GLN A 248 0.25 6.50 -17.01
C GLN A 248 1.09 7.67 -16.52
N TRP A 249 2.26 7.39 -15.95
CA TRP A 249 3.17 8.44 -15.50
C TRP A 249 3.55 9.40 -16.63
N GLN A 250 3.83 8.86 -17.82
CA GLN A 250 4.14 9.67 -18.99
C GLN A 250 2.98 10.62 -19.36
N ARG A 251 1.74 10.14 -19.34
CA ARG A 251 0.55 10.99 -19.56
C ARG A 251 0.41 12.06 -18.49
N ASP A 252 0.65 11.71 -17.22
CA ASP A 252 0.53 12.63 -16.09
C ASP A 252 1.61 13.72 -16.12
N VAL A 253 2.84 13.41 -16.55
CA VAL A 253 3.89 14.41 -16.75
C VAL A 253 3.52 15.34 -17.91
N LEU A 254 3.11 14.78 -19.05
CA LEU A 254 2.76 15.56 -20.24
C LEU A 254 1.52 16.45 -20.03
N SER A 255 0.55 16.02 -19.23
CA SER A 255 -0.67 16.79 -18.94
C SER A 255 -0.41 18.06 -18.12
N ARG A 256 0.68 18.07 -17.34
CA ARG A 256 1.14 19.24 -16.55
C ARG A 256 1.92 20.25 -17.36
N LEU A 257 2.36 19.89 -18.58
CA LEU A 257 3.06 20.81 -19.48
C LEU A 257 2.05 21.70 -20.21
N ASP A 258 2.45 22.93 -20.48
CA ASP A 258 1.73 23.85 -21.36
C ASP A 258 1.54 23.26 -22.76
N GLU A 259 0.44 23.62 -23.41
CA GLU A 259 0.06 23.04 -24.71
C GLU A 259 1.14 23.23 -25.80
N SER A 260 1.79 24.40 -25.81
CA SER A 260 2.88 24.72 -26.73
C SER A 260 4.14 23.87 -26.51
N VAL A 261 4.42 23.48 -25.26
CA VAL A 261 5.56 22.64 -24.89
C VAL A 261 5.24 21.16 -25.11
N ARG A 262 3.99 20.75 -24.83
CA ARG A 262 3.52 19.37 -24.97
C ARG A 262 3.67 18.85 -26.40
N GLY A 263 3.39 19.68 -27.41
CA GLY A 263 3.49 19.29 -28.83
C GLY A 263 4.92 19.01 -29.31
N VAL A 264 5.94 19.53 -28.61
CA VAL A 264 7.36 19.35 -28.93
C VAL A 264 8.10 18.48 -27.92
N ALA A 265 7.41 18.00 -26.88
CA ALA A 265 7.98 17.11 -25.88
C ALA A 265 8.26 15.72 -26.49
N GLN A 266 9.47 15.21 -26.26
CA GLN A 266 9.83 13.84 -26.62
C GLN A 266 9.52 12.92 -25.46
N SER A 267 8.84 11.82 -25.73
CA SER A 267 8.52 10.85 -24.71
C SER A 267 8.72 9.42 -25.23
N VAL A 268 9.33 8.56 -24.43
CA VAL A 268 9.63 7.17 -24.84
C VAL A 268 9.59 6.24 -23.63
N ILE A 269 9.13 5.01 -23.85
CA ILE A 269 9.17 3.94 -22.85
C ILE A 269 10.09 2.84 -23.37
N ARG A 270 11.01 2.37 -22.52
CA ARG A 270 12.00 1.34 -22.87
C ARG A 270 11.98 0.18 -21.87
N PRO A 271 11.92 -1.09 -22.33
CA PRO A 271 12.04 -2.24 -21.45
C PRO A 271 13.50 -2.52 -21.08
N PHE A 272 13.71 -3.04 -19.87
CA PHE A 272 14.98 -3.45 -19.30
C PHE A 272 14.82 -4.83 -18.64
N PRO A 273 15.88 -5.65 -18.59
CA PRO A 273 15.80 -7.00 -18.05
C PRO A 273 15.51 -7.05 -16.55
N ASN A 274 15.98 -6.05 -15.80
CA ASN A 274 15.79 -5.93 -14.35
C ASN A 274 15.79 -4.47 -13.89
N ARG A 275 15.41 -4.23 -12.64
CA ARG A 275 15.32 -2.90 -12.03
C ARG A 275 16.69 -2.22 -11.99
N ALA A 276 17.74 -2.94 -11.63
CA ALA A 276 19.09 -2.39 -11.53
C ALA A 276 19.57 -1.82 -12.88
N ALA A 277 19.37 -2.55 -13.98
CA ALA A 277 19.71 -2.08 -15.33
C ALA A 277 18.89 -0.84 -15.72
N ALA A 278 17.60 -0.80 -15.36
CA ALA A 278 16.73 0.34 -15.59
C ALA A 278 17.20 1.60 -14.81
N GLU A 279 17.52 1.45 -13.52
CA GLU A 279 17.97 2.54 -12.65
C GLU A 279 19.32 3.12 -13.11
N VAL A 280 20.27 2.26 -13.50
CA VAL A 280 21.55 2.70 -14.08
C VAL A 280 21.31 3.52 -15.35
N PHE A 281 20.43 3.06 -16.23
CA PHE A 281 20.09 3.80 -17.46
C PHE A 281 19.44 5.16 -17.16
N VAL A 282 18.48 5.22 -16.22
CA VAL A 282 17.84 6.47 -15.81
C VAL A 282 18.86 7.47 -15.26
N ALA A 283 19.75 7.02 -14.38
CA ALA A 283 20.79 7.87 -13.80
C ALA A 283 21.74 8.42 -14.87
N GLN A 284 22.10 7.62 -15.88
CA GLN A 284 22.91 8.08 -17.00
C GLN A 284 22.15 9.08 -17.87
N TRP A 285 20.89 8.80 -18.20
CA TRP A 285 20.08 9.63 -19.10
C TRP A 285 19.74 11.01 -18.52
N LEU A 286 19.46 11.09 -17.22
CA LEU A 286 19.20 12.35 -16.51
C LEU A 286 20.44 13.23 -16.42
N ASN A 287 21.65 12.63 -16.36
CA ASN A 287 22.92 13.34 -16.26
C ASN A 287 23.54 13.72 -17.62
N GLN A 288 22.90 13.37 -18.74
CA GLN A 288 23.34 13.81 -20.06
C GLN A 288 23.16 15.33 -20.19
N ARG A 289 24.28 16.03 -20.41
CA ARG A 289 24.33 17.46 -20.69
C ARG A 289 23.75 17.79 -22.06
#